data_AF-A0A2V7I4E8-F1
#
_entry.id   AF-A0A2V7I4E8-F1
#
_cell.length_a   1.000
_cell.length_b   1.000
_cell.length_c   1.000
_cell.angle_alpha   90.00
_cell.angle_beta   90.00
_cell.angle_gamma   90.00
#
_symmetry.space_group_name_H-M   'P 1'
#
loop_
_entity.id
_entity.type
_entity.pdbx_description
1 polymer ?
#
loop_
_entity_poly.entity_id
_entity_poly.type
_entity_poly.pdbx_seq_one_letter_code
_entity_poly.pdbx_strand_id
1 'polypeptide(L)'
;LTLDQVAAEPQTEASGMLIPSKHPRVPEYRAVGLPVKWDGERPGVSRVPPLLGEHTAEVLAELGYDAATIEELAARHVVQL
;
A
#
# COMPACT_ATOMS: atom_id res chain seq x y z
N LEU A 1 8.88 -10.13 -23.62
CA LEU A 1 8.35 -10.80 -22.41
C LEU A 1 7.01 -10.15 -22.08
N THR A 2 5.98 -10.95 -21.82
CA THR A 2 4.74 -10.48 -21.18
C THR A 2 4.97 -10.25 -19.68
N LEU A 3 4.03 -9.61 -18.98
CA LEU A 3 4.22 -9.28 -17.56
C LEU A 3 4.40 -10.52 -16.67
N ASP A 4 3.63 -11.57 -16.95
CA ASP A 4 3.73 -12.89 -16.31
C ASP A 4 5.09 -13.55 -16.57
N GLN A 5 5.62 -13.43 -17.79
CA GLN A 5 6.95 -13.93 -18.12
C GLN A 5 8.04 -13.16 -17.38
N VAL A 6 7.99 -11.82 -17.38
CA VAL A 6 8.97 -10.99 -16.63
C VAL A 6 8.95 -11.32 -15.14
N ALA A 7 7.76 -11.56 -14.56
CA ALA A 7 7.62 -11.87 -13.15
C ALA A 7 8.21 -13.24 -12.76
N ALA A 8 8.35 -14.16 -13.72
CA ALA A 8 8.88 -15.51 -13.52
C ALA A 8 10.35 -15.68 -13.95
N GLU A 9 10.99 -14.62 -14.46
CA GLU A 9 12.40 -14.67 -14.89
C GLU A 9 13.36 -14.91 -13.70
N PRO A 10 14.40 -15.75 -13.85
CA PRO A 10 15.41 -15.99 -12.81
C PRO A 10 16.10 -14.69 -12.34
N GLN A 11 16.26 -13.72 -13.24
CA GLN A 11 16.83 -12.42 -12.87
C GLN A 11 15.88 -11.63 -11.96
N THR A 12 14.56 -11.67 -12.20
CA THR A 12 13.57 -10.99 -11.37
C THR A 12 13.58 -11.54 -9.95
N GLU A 13 13.65 -12.87 -9.82
CA GLU A 13 13.79 -13.55 -8.52
C GLU A 13 15.12 -13.18 -7.84
N ALA A 14 16.25 -13.35 -8.53
CA ALA A 14 17.58 -13.07 -7.99
C ALA A 14 17.78 -11.59 -7.58
N SER A 15 17.11 -10.66 -8.28
CA SER A 15 17.18 -9.23 -7.96
C SER A 15 16.41 -8.84 -6.69
N GLY A 16 15.47 -9.69 -6.25
CA GLY A 16 14.54 -9.36 -5.17
C GLY A 16 13.58 -8.21 -5.53
N MET A 17 13.25 -8.04 -6.82
CA MET A 17 12.42 -6.92 -7.30
C MET A 17 10.96 -7.04 -6.87
N LEU A 18 10.45 -8.27 -6.72
CA LEU A 18 9.08 -8.52 -6.29
C LEU A 18 9.08 -8.85 -4.80
N ILE A 19 8.62 -7.91 -3.98
CA ILE A 19 8.64 -8.01 -2.52
C ILE A 19 7.26 -8.51 -2.05
N PRO A 20 7.17 -9.70 -1.41
CA PRO A 20 5.91 -10.19 -0.88
C PRO A 20 5.45 -9.30 0.29
N SER A 21 4.16 -8.97 0.34
CA SER A 21 3.58 -8.17 1.42
C SER A 21 2.14 -8.59 1.69
N LYS A 22 1.74 -8.61 2.97
CA LYS A 22 0.37 -9.00 3.35
C LYS A 22 -0.58 -7.85 3.03
N HIS A 23 -1.41 -8.02 2.01
CA HIS A 23 -2.46 -7.06 1.66
C HIS A 23 -3.83 -7.57 2.11
N PRO A 24 -4.67 -6.76 2.78
CA PRO A 24 -5.94 -7.21 3.37
C PRO A 24 -6.95 -7.76 2.34
N ARG A 25 -6.87 -7.30 1.08
CA ARG A 25 -7.79 -7.71 -0.01
C ARG A 25 -7.18 -8.53 -1.13
N VAL A 26 -5.84 -8.60 -1.22
CA VAL A 26 -5.16 -9.18 -2.39
C VAL A 26 -4.28 -10.32 -1.88
N PRO A 27 -4.72 -11.58 -2.05
CA PRO A 27 -3.89 -12.73 -1.74
C PRO A 27 -2.58 -12.68 -2.53
N GLU A 28 -1.49 -13.10 -1.88
CA GLU A 28 -0.16 -13.19 -2.51
C GLU A 28 0.32 -11.89 -3.19
N TYR A 29 -0.09 -10.74 -2.63
CA TYR A 29 0.33 -9.44 -3.11
C TYR A 29 1.86 -9.31 -3.11
N ARG A 30 2.39 -8.86 -4.26
CA ARG A 30 3.81 -8.56 -4.47
C ARG A 30 3.92 -7.12 -4.92
N ALA A 31 4.68 -6.32 -4.18
CA ALA A 31 5.03 -4.97 -4.58
C ALA A 31 6.29 -5.00 -5.45
N VAL A 32 6.35 -4.07 -6.41
CA VAL A 32 7.61 -3.79 -7.11
C VAL A 32 8.47 -2.94 -6.20
N GLY A 33 9.64 -3.44 -5.85
CA GLY A 33 10.61 -2.73 -5.02
C GLY A 33 11.26 -1.56 -5.77
N LEU A 34 12.04 -0.76 -5.05
CA LEU A 34 12.81 0.33 -5.66
C LEU A 34 13.76 -0.22 -6.74
N PRO A 35 14.11 0.52 -7.80
CA PRO A 35 15.02 0.00 -8.82
C PRO A 35 16.49 -0.04 -8.35
N VAL A 36 16.82 0.62 -7.24
CA VAL A 36 18.19 0.78 -6.71
C VAL A 36 18.36 0.10 -5.35
N LYS A 37 19.59 -0.31 -5.04
CA LYS A 37 20.00 -0.85 -3.74
C LYS A 37 20.94 0.15 -3.05
N TRP A 38 20.83 0.28 -1.74
CA TRP A 38 21.77 1.02 -0.90
C TRP A 38 22.59 0.03 -0.10
N ASP A 39 23.91 0.10 -0.20
CA ASP A 39 24.83 -0.80 0.50
C ASP A 39 24.53 -2.30 0.31
N GLY A 40 24.06 -2.66 -0.88
CA GLY A 40 23.67 -4.04 -1.22
C GLY A 40 22.24 -4.41 -0.83
N GLU A 41 21.55 -3.58 -0.05
CA GLU A 41 20.22 -3.84 0.46
C GLU A 41 19.14 -3.05 -0.29
N ARG A 42 18.00 -3.70 -0.52
CA ARG A 42 16.81 -3.05 -1.07
C ARG A 42 15.88 -2.69 0.10
N PRO A 43 15.47 -1.42 0.24
CA PRO A 43 14.44 -1.06 1.21
C PRO A 43 13.18 -1.90 1.01
N GLY A 44 12.67 -2.45 2.11
CA GLY A 44 11.43 -3.21 2.12
C GLY A 44 10.19 -2.33 1.93
N VAL A 45 9.03 -2.98 1.84
CA VAL A 45 7.72 -2.30 1.80
C VAL A 45 7.33 -1.91 3.22
N SER A 46 7.20 -0.61 3.49
CA SER A 46 6.81 -0.09 4.81
C SER A 46 5.31 -0.20 5.07
N ARG A 47 4.49 0.04 4.05
CA ARG A 47 3.03 -0.14 4.06
C ARG A 47 2.54 -0.59 2.69
N VAL A 48 1.50 -1.41 2.69
CA VAL A 48 0.74 -1.73 1.47
C VAL A 48 -0.16 -0.55 1.09
N PRO A 49 -0.64 -0.47 -0.17
CA PRO A 49 -1.62 0.52 -0.56
C PRO A 49 -2.84 0.49 0.38
N PRO A 50 -3.29 1.63 0.92
CA PRO A 50 -4.41 1.66 1.84
C PRO A 50 -5.73 1.31 1.14
N LEU A 51 -6.68 0.81 1.93
CA LEU A 51 -8.06 0.71 1.51
C LEU A 51 -8.67 2.10 1.34
N LEU A 52 -9.74 2.16 0.53
CA LEU A 52 -10.52 3.36 0.38
C LEU A 52 -11.14 3.73 1.74
N GLY A 53 -10.79 4.91 2.26
CA GLY A 53 -11.26 5.39 3.55
C GLY A 53 -10.37 5.05 4.76
N GLU A 54 -9.35 4.17 4.61
CA GLU A 54 -8.60 3.59 5.74
C GLU A 54 -8.03 4.61 6.73
N HIS A 55 -7.59 5.76 6.22
CA HIS A 55 -6.98 6.81 7.04
C HIS A 55 -7.84 8.10 7.09
N THR A 56 -9.07 8.08 6.60
CA THR A 56 -9.93 9.29 6.56
C THR A 56 -10.15 9.87 7.95
N ALA A 57 -10.55 9.04 8.92
CA ALA A 57 -10.77 9.48 10.29
C ALA A 57 -9.48 9.99 10.96
N GLU A 58 -8.35 9.31 10.74
CA GLU A 58 -7.03 9.69 11.27
C GLU A 58 -6.65 11.10 10.78
N VAL A 59 -6.70 11.32 9.47
CA VAL A 59 -6.35 12.62 8.86
C VAL A 59 -7.31 13.73 9.29
N LEU A 60 -8.62 13.47 9.38
CA LEU A 60 -9.57 14.48 9.84
C LEU A 60 -9.35 14.85 11.31
N ALA A 61 -9.02 13.88 12.16
CA ALA A 61 -8.68 14.15 13.55
C ALA A 61 -7.39 14.98 13.69
N GLU A 62 -6.37 14.72 12.87
CA GLU A 62 -5.14 15.53 12.82
C GLU A 62 -5.41 16.98 12.39
N LEU A 63 -6.43 17.21 11.57
CA LEU A 63 -6.88 18.53 11.16
C LEU A 63 -7.77 19.23 12.22
N GLY A 64 -8.07 18.57 13.34
CA GLY A 64 -8.83 19.14 14.46
C GLY A 64 -10.34 18.91 14.43
N TYR A 65 -10.84 18.03 13.55
CA TYR A 65 -12.24 17.63 13.58
C TYR A 65 -12.49 16.65 14.74
N ASP A 66 -13.59 16.83 15.46
CA ASP A 66 -14.01 15.89 16.48
C ASP A 66 -14.69 14.65 15.87
N ALA A 67 -14.80 13.58 16.67
CA ALA A 67 -15.39 12.32 16.22
C ALA A 67 -16.86 12.49 15.76
N ALA A 68 -17.63 13.37 16.40
CA ALA A 68 -19.02 13.60 16.05
C ALA A 68 -19.17 14.22 14.65
N THR A 69 -18.32 15.18 14.31
CA THR A 69 -18.30 15.82 12.99
C THR A 69 -17.84 14.84 11.92
N ILE A 70 -16.82 14.01 12.20
CA ILE A 70 -16.33 13.00 11.25
C ILE A 70 -17.43 11.99 10.91
N GLU A 71 -18.15 11.48 11.91
CA GLU A 71 -19.28 10.57 11.72
C GLU A 71 -20.43 11.24 10.94
N GLU A 72 -20.73 12.52 11.19
CA GLU A 72 -21.73 13.27 10.42
C GLU A 72 -21.35 13.37 8.94
N LEU A 73 -20.08 13.70 8.63
CA LEU A 73 -19.57 13.79 7.27
C LEU A 73 -19.66 12.44 6.55
N ALA A 74 -19.36 11.35 7.25
CA ALA A 74 -19.47 9.99 6.72
C ALA A 74 -20.93 9.60 6.45
N ALA A 75 -21.84 9.87 7.40
CA ALA A 75 -23.28 9.60 7.25
C ALA A 75 -23.92 10.38 6.10
N ARG A 76 -23.39 11.58 5.80
CA ARG A 76 -23.80 12.41 4.66
C ARG A 76 -23.11 12.02 3.34
N HIS A 77 -22.26 10.99 3.34
CA HIS A 77 -21.46 10.54 2.21
C HIS A 77 -20.53 11.63 1.63
N VAL A 78 -20.11 12.60 2.45
CA VAL A 78 -19.11 13.60 2.08
C VAL A 78 -17.70 12.97 2.10
N VAL A 79 -17.48 12.06 3.05
CA VAL A 79 -16.25 11.28 3.18
C VAL A 79 -16.57 9.79 3.34
N GLN A 80 -15.58 8.93 3.13
CA GLN A 80 -15.69 7.50 3.37
C GLN A 80 -14.80 7.08 4.53
N LEU A 81 -15.38 6.34 5.47
CA LEU A 81 -14.69 5.64 6.55
C LEU A 81 -14.61 4.15 6.23
#